data_AF-A0A7C2EP67-F1
#
_entry.id   AF-A0A7C2EP67-F1
#
_cell.length_a   1.000
_cell.length_b   1.000
_cell.length_c   1.000
_cell.angle_alpha   90.00
_cell.angle_beta   90.00
_cell.angle_gamma   90.00
#
_symmetry.space_group_name_H-M   'P 1'
#
loop_
_entity.id
_entity.type
_entity.pdbx_description
1 polymer ?
#
loop_
_entity_poly.entity_id
_entity_poly.type
_entity_poly.pdbx_seq_one_letter_code
_entity_poly.pdbx_strand_id
1 'polypeptide(L)'
;MASLGTVYSRYRFPPQAGPARCAKLPAMRAATFSAPGLALLVSIPLTLHVCAYNELPLLSRDAALIFGFLFLAALAPAALVLAAVAAAAPSGPLRRRLARLLEPRPLALAVVAAAALSAFAWRPVLAPAEPPTPSIVPAAHAGRLLLIGVDGLCWETLRRWREQERNQDLAWLLERGYFGPLDTITPTDSPLVWTTIATGVPPEDHGVKSFRTFEFPALDRMRLEIPPLPGRSYLIRALMRLKLAELRPVSSFDMRRRPFWEIACRPERPCDVVGFWATWPPQPFHGRLVSDRFYFVKSRGGGTWERTLDPFTTFPPQMEHRLAPFRIAPEELSRERLLEFVDLSETDSASDSVLTELRYGLAMDETYFQLAEQFLDDGARNGLFAFYFRGLDVVSHPALPFSELYPEVPAPAEQRRRFGKLVSRYYGYVFSRIRRLVERAGSDALVLVASDHGFEREKEAYFNHHFAPPGVLLALGGGARRAAPPVEASVYDITPTLLWLAGYPPSLDMRGRPLVDLFPELDRSSLAAAERPRSYGYRWRHLPLKAPSDPESERQMLELLRT
;
A
#
# COMPACT_ATOMS: atom_id res chain seq x y z
N MET A 1 -5.55 14.80 53.97
CA MET A 1 -5.23 14.86 55.41
C MET A 1 -6.49 14.44 56.16
N ALA A 2 -6.61 13.14 56.48
CA ALA A 2 -6.24 12.52 57.77
C ALA A 2 -7.42 12.59 58.75
N SER A 3 -7.81 11.59 59.54
CA SER A 3 -7.47 10.16 59.64
C SER A 3 -8.47 9.50 60.61
N LEU A 4 -8.83 8.26 60.33
CA LEU A 4 -9.02 7.10 61.24
C LEU A 4 -9.27 7.32 62.74
N GLY A 5 -10.26 6.59 63.29
CA GLY A 5 -10.23 6.18 64.70
C GLY A 5 -11.59 5.71 65.26
N THR A 6 -11.99 4.44 65.06
CA THR A 6 -11.99 3.36 66.07
C THR A 6 -13.14 3.40 67.07
N VAL A 7 -13.88 2.29 67.21
CA VAL A 7 -14.07 1.50 68.45
C VAL A 7 -15.37 0.67 68.41
N TYR A 8 -15.14 -0.64 68.35
CA TYR A 8 -15.85 -1.76 68.97
C TYR A 8 -17.03 -1.48 69.92
N SER A 9 -18.18 -2.07 69.62
CA SER A 9 -19.11 -2.67 70.60
C SER A 9 -20.20 -3.49 69.89
N ARG A 10 -20.01 -4.81 69.79
CA ARG A 10 -21.09 -5.80 69.55
C ARG A 10 -21.07 -6.77 70.73
N TYR A 11 -22.10 -6.73 71.58
CA TYR A 11 -23.38 -7.46 71.45
C TYR A 11 -23.27 -8.94 71.83
N ARG A 12 -24.04 -9.29 72.86
CA ARG A 12 -24.18 -10.60 73.51
C ARG A 12 -24.71 -11.67 72.55
N PHE A 13 -24.24 -12.91 72.74
CA PHE A 13 -24.76 -14.13 72.13
C PHE A 13 -26.13 -14.55 72.70
N PRO A 14 -27.03 -15.11 71.86
CA PRO A 14 -27.99 -16.12 72.27
C PRO A 14 -27.61 -17.52 71.74
N PRO A 15 -28.19 -18.60 72.30
CA PRO A 15 -27.58 -19.92 72.34
C PRO A 15 -27.86 -20.79 71.10
N GLN A 16 -27.08 -21.88 71.05
CA GLN A 16 -26.92 -22.84 69.96
C GLN A 16 -28.24 -23.46 69.45
N ALA A 17 -28.46 -23.38 68.13
CA ALA A 17 -29.35 -24.24 67.38
C ALA A 17 -28.52 -25.25 66.56
N GLY A 18 -28.97 -26.50 66.53
CA GLY A 18 -28.25 -27.69 66.04
C GLY A 18 -27.80 -27.69 64.56
N PRO A 19 -27.19 -28.80 64.10
CA PRO A 19 -26.42 -28.82 62.86
C PRO A 19 -27.31 -28.59 61.64
N ALA A 20 -27.27 -27.37 61.10
CA ALA A 20 -27.85 -27.04 59.82
C ALA A 20 -27.15 -27.83 58.71
N ARG A 21 -27.92 -28.59 57.93
CA ARG A 21 -27.46 -29.28 56.74
C ARG A 21 -26.75 -28.29 55.83
N CYS A 22 -25.48 -28.55 55.57
CA CYS A 22 -24.66 -27.82 54.62
C CYS A 22 -25.29 -27.97 53.22
N ALA A 23 -26.07 -26.97 52.80
CA ALA A 23 -26.56 -26.86 51.43
C ALA A 23 -25.33 -26.66 50.53
N LYS A 24 -24.94 -27.72 49.82
CA LYS A 24 -23.91 -27.65 48.79
C LYS A 24 -24.30 -26.56 47.81
N LEU A 25 -23.48 -25.51 47.72
CA LEU A 25 -23.45 -24.63 46.54
C LEU A 25 -23.45 -25.54 45.29
N PRO A 26 -24.31 -25.31 44.29
CA PRO A 26 -24.26 -26.08 43.06
C PRO A 26 -22.85 -25.91 42.49
N ALA A 27 -22.11 -27.01 42.44
CA ALA A 27 -20.84 -27.06 41.73
C ALA A 27 -21.11 -26.54 40.31
N MET A 28 -20.52 -25.40 39.94
CA MET A 28 -20.44 -25.00 38.54
C MET A 28 -19.92 -26.23 37.79
N ARG A 29 -20.78 -26.83 36.95
CA ARG A 29 -20.34 -27.88 36.04
C ARG A 29 -19.27 -27.22 35.17
N ALA A 30 -17.99 -27.53 35.42
CA ALA A 30 -16.92 -27.16 34.50
C ALA A 30 -17.34 -27.67 33.12
N ALA A 31 -17.61 -26.75 32.20
CA ALA A 31 -17.97 -27.08 30.84
C ALA A 31 -16.79 -27.88 30.25
N THR A 32 -16.98 -29.19 30.06
CA THR A 32 -15.96 -30.03 29.44
C THR A 32 -16.02 -29.79 27.94
N PHE A 33 -15.12 -28.96 27.41
CA PHE A 33 -15.04 -28.69 25.98
C PHE A 33 -14.42 -29.90 25.25
N SER A 34 -15.07 -30.36 24.18
CA SER A 34 -14.50 -31.34 23.23
C SER A 34 -13.44 -30.67 22.34
N ALA A 35 -12.61 -31.45 21.63
CA ALA A 35 -11.61 -30.88 20.70
C ALA A 35 -12.26 -29.94 19.67
N PRO A 36 -13.42 -30.30 19.08
CA PRO A 36 -14.10 -29.36 18.20
C PRO A 36 -14.76 -28.19 18.93
N GLY A 37 -15.21 -28.37 20.17
CA GLY A 37 -15.72 -27.25 20.98
C GLY A 37 -14.63 -26.20 21.25
N LEU A 38 -13.41 -26.65 21.56
CA LEU A 38 -12.24 -25.77 21.66
C LEU A 38 -11.88 -25.12 20.32
N ALA A 39 -11.94 -25.89 19.22
CA ALA A 39 -11.68 -25.34 17.89
C ALA A 39 -12.71 -24.26 17.50
N LEU A 40 -14.00 -24.43 17.84
CA LEU A 40 -15.03 -23.41 17.63
C LEU A 40 -14.78 -22.15 18.45
N LEU A 41 -14.38 -22.30 19.72
CA LEU A 41 -14.06 -21.16 20.60
C LEU A 41 -12.92 -20.28 20.06
N VAL A 42 -12.00 -20.86 19.29
CA VAL A 42 -10.89 -20.11 18.67
C VAL A 42 -11.28 -19.60 17.28
N SER A 43 -11.85 -20.47 16.44
CA SER A 43 -12.09 -20.17 15.02
C SER A 43 -13.17 -19.10 14.81
N ILE A 44 -14.27 -19.09 15.57
CA ILE A 44 -15.34 -18.07 15.42
C ILE A 44 -14.81 -16.65 15.65
N PRO A 45 -14.24 -16.30 16.82
CA PRO A 45 -13.77 -14.94 17.04
C PRO A 45 -12.62 -14.56 16.10
N LEU A 46 -11.77 -15.51 15.73
CA LEU A 46 -10.69 -15.25 14.79
C LEU A 46 -11.22 -15.00 13.37
N THR A 47 -12.23 -15.73 12.90
CA THR A 47 -12.91 -15.44 11.63
C THR A 47 -13.53 -14.05 11.66
N LEU A 48 -14.26 -13.70 12.72
CA LEU A 48 -14.86 -12.37 12.87
C LEU A 48 -13.77 -11.28 12.80
N HIS A 49 -12.65 -11.49 13.48
CA HIS A 49 -11.53 -10.54 13.48
C HIS A 49 -10.84 -10.43 12.11
N VAL A 50 -10.55 -11.56 11.44
CA VAL A 50 -9.96 -11.57 10.09
C VAL A 50 -10.89 -10.89 9.09
N CYS A 51 -12.20 -11.18 9.14
CA CYS A 51 -13.16 -10.57 8.24
C CYS A 51 -13.28 -9.06 8.51
N ALA A 52 -13.40 -8.64 9.78
CA ALA A 52 -13.46 -7.22 10.12
C ALA A 52 -12.20 -6.47 9.68
N TYR A 53 -11.01 -7.06 9.91
CA TYR A 53 -9.73 -6.45 9.55
C TYR A 53 -9.50 -6.30 8.04
N ASN A 54 -10.15 -7.15 7.24
CA ASN A 54 -10.09 -7.14 5.78
C ASN A 54 -11.35 -6.53 5.14
N GLU A 55 -12.29 -6.01 5.94
CA GLU A 55 -13.62 -5.51 5.51
C GLU A 55 -14.43 -6.50 4.66
N LEU A 56 -14.34 -7.79 5.01
CA LEU A 56 -15.11 -8.84 4.36
C LEU A 56 -16.51 -8.96 4.99
N PRO A 57 -17.57 -9.11 4.17
CA PRO A 57 -18.91 -9.37 4.70
C PRO A 57 -18.95 -10.70 5.49
N LEU A 58 -19.48 -10.67 6.72
CA LEU A 58 -19.47 -11.83 7.62
C LEU A 58 -20.33 -13.02 7.16
N LEU A 59 -21.38 -12.78 6.37
CA LEU A 59 -22.17 -13.83 5.73
C LEU A 59 -21.85 -13.84 4.23
N SER A 60 -20.61 -14.19 3.92
CA SER A 60 -20.10 -14.38 2.57
C SER A 60 -19.51 -15.78 2.42
N ARG A 61 -19.40 -16.23 1.17
CA ARG A 61 -18.64 -17.45 0.83
C ARG A 61 -17.21 -17.38 1.40
N ASP A 62 -16.60 -16.19 1.37
CA ASP A 62 -15.23 -15.97 1.81
C ASP A 62 -15.08 -16.13 3.32
N ALA A 63 -15.99 -15.53 4.09
CA ALA A 63 -16.04 -15.71 5.54
C ALA A 63 -16.22 -17.19 5.92
N ALA A 64 -17.04 -17.94 5.18
CA ALA A 64 -17.21 -19.38 5.39
C ALA A 64 -15.93 -20.19 5.06
N LEU A 65 -15.20 -19.83 4.00
CA LEU A 65 -13.91 -20.45 3.66
C LEU A 65 -12.85 -20.16 4.74
N ILE A 66 -12.75 -18.91 5.19
CA ILE A 66 -11.86 -18.49 6.29
C ILE A 66 -12.19 -19.29 7.56
N PHE A 67 -13.46 -19.36 7.93
CA PHE A 67 -13.92 -20.15 9.07
C PHE A 67 -13.53 -21.62 8.96
N GLY A 68 -13.81 -22.26 7.82
CA GLY A 68 -13.45 -23.66 7.59
C GLY A 68 -11.95 -23.90 7.74
N PHE A 69 -11.12 -23.04 7.16
CA PHE A 69 -9.66 -23.11 7.26
C PHE A 69 -9.17 -22.97 8.71
N LEU A 70 -9.65 -21.95 9.44
CA LEU A 70 -9.27 -21.71 10.83
C LEU A 70 -9.75 -22.82 11.77
N PHE A 71 -10.95 -23.33 11.55
CA PHE A 71 -11.50 -24.44 12.32
C PHE A 71 -10.65 -25.71 12.15
N LEU A 72 -10.29 -26.07 10.91
CA LEU A 72 -9.43 -27.22 10.63
C LEU A 72 -8.02 -27.02 11.23
N ALA A 73 -7.45 -25.82 11.11
CA ALA A 73 -6.15 -25.49 11.69
C ALA A 73 -6.14 -25.57 13.23
N ALA A 74 -7.26 -25.24 13.89
CA ALA A 74 -7.39 -25.30 15.34
C ALA A 74 -7.69 -26.71 15.89
N LEU A 75 -8.21 -27.62 15.05
CA LEU A 75 -8.73 -28.91 15.49
C LEU A 75 -7.64 -29.86 16.04
N ALA A 76 -6.52 -30.01 15.31
CA ALA A 76 -5.43 -30.88 15.74
C ALA A 76 -4.72 -30.38 17.01
N PRO A 77 -4.36 -29.07 17.14
CA PRO A 77 -3.87 -28.52 18.39
C PRO A 77 -4.83 -28.71 19.57
N ALA A 78 -6.13 -28.50 19.36
CA ALA A 78 -7.15 -28.70 20.40
C ALA A 78 -7.20 -30.17 20.87
N ALA A 79 -7.10 -31.13 19.94
CA ALA A 79 -7.02 -32.55 20.27
C ALA A 79 -5.75 -32.89 21.07
N LEU A 80 -4.60 -32.34 20.69
CA LEU A 80 -3.33 -32.53 21.40
C LEU A 80 -3.35 -31.95 22.81
N VAL A 81 -3.89 -30.74 22.99
CA VAL A 81 -4.07 -30.12 24.32
C VAL A 81 -4.96 -30.99 25.20
N LEU A 82 -6.08 -31.48 24.67
CA LEU A 82 -6.95 -32.38 25.43
C LEU A 82 -6.28 -33.71 25.76
N ALA A 83 -5.48 -34.28 24.85
CA ALA A 83 -4.71 -35.48 25.11
C ALA A 83 -3.65 -35.26 26.21
N ALA A 84 -2.94 -34.14 26.18
CA ALA A 84 -1.96 -33.77 27.20
C ALA A 84 -2.62 -33.54 28.58
N VAL A 85 -3.75 -32.82 28.62
CA VAL A 85 -4.53 -32.62 29.85
C VAL A 85 -5.07 -33.94 30.38
N ALA A 86 -5.54 -34.84 29.50
CA ALA A 86 -5.97 -36.18 29.89
C ALA A 86 -4.83 -37.05 30.43
N ALA A 87 -3.61 -36.88 29.89
CA ALA A 87 -2.42 -37.58 30.37
C ALA A 87 -1.94 -37.07 31.74
N ALA A 88 -2.05 -35.75 31.98
CA ALA A 88 -1.68 -35.10 33.24
C ALA A 88 -2.75 -35.24 34.34
N ALA A 89 -3.98 -35.61 33.99
CA ALA A 89 -5.08 -35.76 34.95
C ALA A 89 -4.85 -36.96 35.89
N PRO A 90 -5.11 -36.82 37.21
CA PRO A 90 -5.05 -37.93 38.16
C PRO A 90 -5.88 -39.12 37.69
N SER A 91 -5.38 -40.34 37.91
CA SER A 91 -6.09 -41.58 37.59
C SER A 91 -7.47 -41.59 38.26
N GLY A 92 -8.54 -41.52 37.45
CA GLY A 92 -9.90 -41.38 37.98
C GLY A 92 -10.98 -41.13 36.92
N PRO A 93 -12.23 -40.87 37.35
CA PRO A 93 -13.37 -40.61 36.46
C PRO A 93 -13.19 -39.38 35.56
N LEU A 94 -12.35 -38.42 35.97
CA LEU A 94 -12.00 -37.24 35.18
C LEU A 94 -11.18 -37.61 33.93
N ARG A 95 -10.14 -38.44 34.08
CA ARG A 95 -9.32 -38.94 32.96
C ARG A 95 -10.15 -39.74 31.94
N ARG A 96 -11.09 -40.57 32.42
CA ARG A 96 -12.03 -41.31 31.54
C ARG A 96 -13.01 -40.41 30.80
N ARG A 97 -13.50 -39.32 31.43
CA ARG A 97 -14.35 -38.32 30.77
C ARG A 97 -13.60 -37.55 29.70
N LEU A 98 -12.36 -37.14 29.96
CA LEU A 98 -11.52 -36.43 28.99
C LEU A 98 -11.17 -37.33 27.78
N ALA A 99 -10.89 -38.61 28.00
CA ALA A 99 -10.62 -39.57 26.92
C ALA A 99 -11.81 -39.77 25.97
N ARG A 100 -13.06 -39.76 26.48
CA ARG A 100 -14.27 -39.87 25.64
C ARG A 100 -14.50 -38.68 24.71
N LEU A 101 -13.93 -37.52 25.03
CA LEU A 101 -14.01 -36.32 24.18
C LEU A 101 -13.11 -36.40 22.94
N LEU A 102 -12.23 -37.41 22.87
CA LEU A 102 -11.36 -37.72 21.73
C LEU A 102 -11.92 -38.83 20.83
N GLU A 103 -13.10 -39.39 21.13
CA GLU A 103 -13.73 -40.43 20.30
C GLU A 103 -14.19 -39.86 18.93
N PRO A 104 -14.29 -40.68 17.87
CA PRO A 104 -14.57 -40.21 16.51
C PRO A 104 -15.99 -39.63 16.30
N ARG A 105 -16.93 -39.91 17.20
CA ARG A 105 -18.33 -39.44 17.09
C ARG A 105 -18.51 -37.92 17.33
N PRO A 106 -17.93 -37.29 18.37
CA PRO A 106 -17.94 -35.83 18.53
C PRO A 106 -17.19 -35.10 17.40
N LEU A 107 -16.17 -35.73 16.80
CA LEU A 107 -15.48 -35.19 15.61
C LEU A 107 -16.43 -35.08 14.40
N ALA A 108 -17.18 -36.14 14.11
CA ALA A 108 -18.17 -36.16 13.03
C ALA A 108 -19.29 -35.12 13.25
N LEU A 109 -19.80 -35.00 14.47
CA LEU A 109 -20.84 -34.02 14.81
C LEU A 109 -20.35 -32.57 14.62
N ALA A 110 -19.09 -32.31 14.89
CA ALA A 110 -18.52 -30.98 14.72
C ALA A 110 -18.21 -30.63 13.27
N VAL A 111 -17.80 -31.61 12.45
CA VAL A 111 -17.72 -31.43 11.00
C VAL A 111 -19.09 -31.10 10.43
N VAL A 112 -20.15 -31.78 10.90
CA VAL A 112 -21.54 -31.49 10.50
C VAL A 112 -22.00 -30.11 11.00
N ALA A 113 -21.70 -29.72 12.24
CA ALA A 113 -22.05 -28.40 12.77
C ALA A 113 -21.31 -27.26 12.05
N ALA A 114 -20.03 -27.45 11.74
CA ALA A 114 -19.25 -26.52 10.92
C ALA A 114 -19.82 -26.42 9.50
N ALA A 115 -20.18 -27.54 8.87
CA ALA A 115 -20.84 -27.55 7.57
C ALA A 115 -22.20 -26.85 7.59
N ALA A 116 -22.99 -27.03 8.65
CA ALA A 116 -24.30 -26.39 8.82
C ALA A 116 -24.18 -24.87 9.07
N LEU A 117 -23.20 -24.42 9.86
CA LEU A 117 -22.91 -23.00 10.07
C LEU A 117 -22.40 -22.34 8.77
N SER A 118 -21.54 -23.03 8.02
CA SER A 118 -21.11 -22.59 6.69
C SER A 118 -22.27 -22.52 5.69
N ALA A 119 -23.22 -23.46 5.74
CA ALA A 119 -24.42 -23.43 4.91
C ALA A 119 -25.44 -22.36 5.33
N PHE A 120 -25.48 -21.96 6.61
CA PHE A 120 -26.33 -20.85 7.09
C PHE A 120 -25.73 -19.48 6.77
N ALA A 121 -24.39 -19.37 6.72
CA ALA A 121 -23.65 -18.19 6.26
C ALA A 121 -23.76 -17.92 4.75
N TRP A 122 -24.44 -18.79 4.00
CA TRP A 122 -24.68 -18.67 2.56
C TRP A 122 -25.81 -17.68 2.19
N ARG A 123 -26.39 -16.98 3.17
CA ARG A 123 -27.30 -15.86 2.88
C ARG A 123 -26.47 -14.65 2.44
N PRO A 124 -26.72 -14.05 1.26
CA PRO A 124 -25.96 -12.89 0.82
C PRO A 124 -26.17 -11.76 1.83
N VAL A 125 -25.13 -11.36 2.56
CA VAL A 125 -25.10 -10.03 3.18
C VAL A 125 -25.10 -9.03 2.05
N LEU A 126 -26.09 -8.13 2.12
CA LEU A 126 -26.19 -6.96 1.25
C LEU A 126 -24.83 -6.27 1.26
N ALA A 127 -24.14 -6.30 0.11
CA ALA A 127 -22.98 -5.44 -0.09
C ALA A 127 -23.40 -4.00 0.27
N PRO A 128 -22.53 -3.20 0.91
CA PRO A 128 -22.86 -1.81 1.18
C PRO A 128 -23.37 -1.16 -0.13
N ALA A 129 -24.52 -0.48 -0.03
CA ALA A 129 -25.11 0.17 -1.18
C ALA A 129 -24.06 1.09 -1.83
N GLU A 130 -23.98 1.06 -3.16
CA GLU A 130 -23.11 1.97 -3.89
C GLU A 130 -23.49 3.41 -3.48
N PRO A 131 -22.52 4.24 -3.06
CA PRO A 131 -22.85 5.60 -2.69
C PRO A 131 -23.47 6.32 -3.88
N PRO A 132 -24.41 7.26 -3.64
CA PRO A 132 -25.01 8.03 -4.71
C PRO A 132 -23.94 8.77 -5.50
N THR A 133 -24.13 8.86 -6.82
CA THR A 133 -23.26 9.65 -7.69
C THR A 133 -23.23 11.09 -7.17
N PRO A 134 -22.06 11.64 -6.81
CA PRO A 134 -22.01 12.98 -6.23
C PRO A 134 -22.36 14.03 -7.26
N SER A 135 -22.93 15.13 -6.79
CA SER A 135 -23.23 16.30 -7.61
C SER A 135 -21.92 16.92 -8.09
N ILE A 136 -21.70 16.87 -9.40
CA ILE A 136 -20.55 17.52 -10.03
C ILE A 136 -20.78 19.02 -10.01
N VAL A 137 -19.78 19.76 -9.54
CA VAL A 137 -19.75 21.23 -9.59
C VAL A 137 -18.84 21.71 -10.71
N PRO A 138 -18.94 22.98 -11.16
CA PRO A 138 -17.97 23.54 -12.09
C PRO A 138 -16.54 23.33 -11.56
N ALA A 139 -15.67 22.83 -12.43
CA ALA A 139 -14.27 22.60 -12.10
C ALA A 139 -13.57 23.91 -11.75
N ALA A 140 -12.80 23.93 -10.66
CA ALA A 140 -12.01 25.12 -10.30
C ALA A 140 -10.92 25.42 -11.34
N HIS A 141 -10.51 24.42 -12.12
CA HIS A 141 -9.57 24.58 -13.22
C HIS A 141 -10.05 23.88 -14.50
N ALA A 142 -10.17 24.64 -15.59
CA ALA A 142 -10.66 24.18 -16.88
C ALA A 142 -9.59 23.53 -17.77
N GLY A 143 -8.31 23.87 -17.53
CA GLY A 143 -7.18 23.33 -18.28
C GLY A 143 -6.76 21.92 -17.83
N ARG A 144 -5.61 21.49 -18.32
CA ARG A 144 -5.05 20.17 -18.03
C ARG A 144 -4.58 20.07 -16.58
N LEU A 145 -4.89 18.97 -15.92
CA LEU A 145 -4.38 18.68 -14.57
C LEU A 145 -3.32 17.59 -14.64
N LEU A 146 -2.12 17.86 -14.11
CA LEU A 146 -1.03 16.87 -14.07
C LEU A 146 -0.69 16.54 -12.62
N LEU A 147 -0.61 15.26 -12.31
CA LEU A 147 0.08 14.73 -11.14
C LEU A 147 1.34 14.01 -11.61
N ILE A 148 2.50 14.50 -11.21
CA ILE A 148 3.79 13.83 -11.43
C ILE A 148 4.28 13.32 -10.08
N GLY A 149 4.29 12.01 -9.91
CA GLY A 149 4.87 11.36 -8.75
C GLY A 149 6.37 11.14 -8.93
N VAL A 150 7.15 11.39 -7.88
CA VAL A 150 8.57 11.05 -7.83
C VAL A 150 8.82 10.30 -6.54
N ASP A 151 9.08 9.00 -6.63
CA ASP A 151 9.40 8.17 -5.47
C ASP A 151 10.72 8.61 -4.82
N GLY A 152 10.73 8.74 -3.50
CA GLY A 152 11.94 9.06 -2.73
C GLY A 152 12.56 10.45 -2.98
N LEU A 153 11.81 11.42 -3.53
CA LEU A 153 12.26 12.81 -3.68
C LEU A 153 12.27 13.52 -2.31
N CYS A 154 13.40 13.35 -1.61
CA CYS A 154 13.62 13.82 -0.25
C CYS A 154 13.79 15.34 -0.15
N TRP A 155 13.04 15.96 0.76
CA TRP A 155 13.12 17.40 1.03
C TRP A 155 14.52 17.85 1.47
N GLU A 156 15.14 17.12 2.39
CA GLU A 156 16.46 17.46 2.94
C GLU A 156 17.57 17.28 1.89
N THR A 157 17.54 16.18 1.13
CA THR A 157 18.48 15.95 0.02
C THR A 157 18.37 17.05 -1.03
N LEU A 158 17.14 17.45 -1.39
CA LEU A 158 16.90 18.52 -2.34
C LEU A 158 17.41 19.87 -1.83
N ARG A 159 17.22 20.18 -0.55
CA ARG A 159 17.78 21.40 0.07
C ARG A 159 19.31 21.42 -0.03
N ARG A 160 19.97 20.32 0.34
CA ARG A 160 21.44 20.19 0.25
C ARG A 160 21.94 20.33 -1.18
N TRP A 161 21.29 19.63 -2.12
CA TRP A 161 21.67 19.69 -3.53
C TRP A 161 21.53 21.11 -4.10
N ARG A 162 20.46 21.84 -3.74
CA ARG A 162 20.26 23.24 -4.15
C ARG A 162 21.33 24.21 -3.64
N GLU A 163 21.87 23.95 -2.45
CA GLU A 163 22.92 24.79 -1.87
C GLU A 163 24.28 24.52 -2.55
N GLN A 164 24.51 23.30 -3.02
CA GLN A 164 25.76 22.87 -3.66
C GLN A 164 25.78 23.08 -5.17
N GLU A 165 24.65 22.92 -5.86
CA GLU A 165 24.55 22.96 -7.31
C GLU A 165 23.46 23.91 -7.82
N ARG A 166 23.81 24.68 -8.86
CA ARG A 166 22.86 25.54 -9.59
C ARG A 166 22.29 24.82 -10.80
N ASN A 167 21.34 23.91 -10.57
CA ASN A 167 20.62 23.25 -11.66
C ASN A 167 19.58 24.20 -12.30
N GLN A 168 19.65 24.36 -13.62
CA GLN A 168 18.82 25.32 -14.35
C GLN A 168 17.34 24.90 -14.43
N ASP A 169 17.06 23.61 -14.55
CA ASP A 169 15.69 23.11 -14.65
C ASP A 169 14.96 23.23 -13.31
N LEU A 170 15.64 22.92 -12.21
CA LEU A 170 15.12 23.16 -10.88
C LEU A 170 14.87 24.64 -10.64
N ALA A 171 15.83 25.52 -10.97
CA ALA A 171 15.64 26.97 -10.85
C ALA A 171 14.41 27.44 -11.64
N TRP A 172 14.27 26.96 -12.89
CA TRP A 172 13.13 27.28 -13.75
C TRP A 172 11.79 26.90 -13.10
N LEU A 173 11.69 25.71 -12.49
CA LEU A 173 10.49 25.22 -11.82
C LEU A 173 10.19 26.05 -10.55
N LEU A 174 11.19 26.32 -9.73
CA LEU A 174 11.03 27.02 -8.46
C LEU A 174 10.61 28.49 -8.63
N GLU A 175 10.99 29.13 -9.73
CA GLU A 175 10.58 30.50 -10.05
C GLU A 175 9.10 30.61 -10.47
N ARG A 176 8.48 29.49 -10.87
CA ARG A 176 7.16 29.46 -11.53
C ARG A 176 6.03 28.94 -10.65
N GLY A 177 6.27 28.70 -9.37
CA GLY A 177 5.22 28.18 -8.51
C GLY A 177 5.60 28.00 -7.06
N TYR A 178 4.91 27.06 -6.42
CA TYR A 178 5.13 26.68 -5.03
C TYR A 178 6.14 25.54 -4.93
N PHE A 179 6.92 25.56 -3.84
CA PHE A 179 7.82 24.49 -3.45
C PHE A 179 7.89 24.39 -1.93
N GLY A 180 7.64 23.20 -1.39
CA GLY A 180 7.65 22.95 0.05
C GLY A 180 7.75 21.47 0.41
N PRO A 181 7.89 21.16 1.71
CA PRO A 181 7.83 19.79 2.18
C PRO A 181 6.42 19.21 2.00
N LEU A 182 6.35 17.89 1.85
CA LEU A 182 5.12 17.10 1.84
C LEU A 182 5.19 16.03 2.92
N ASP A 183 4.39 16.17 3.97
CA ASP A 183 4.39 15.25 5.10
C ASP A 183 3.86 13.86 4.67
N THR A 184 4.55 12.81 5.12
CA THR A 184 4.24 11.41 4.78
C THR A 184 3.52 10.69 5.92
N ILE A 185 3.25 9.40 5.73
CA ILE A 185 2.61 8.51 6.71
C ILE A 185 3.50 7.31 7.03
N THR A 186 3.41 6.78 8.24
CA THR A 186 4.25 5.67 8.70
C THR A 186 3.46 4.35 8.73
N PRO A 187 4.02 3.23 8.22
CA PRO A 187 5.31 3.11 7.53
C PRO A 187 5.25 3.71 6.11
N THR A 188 6.39 4.18 5.60
CA THR A 188 6.43 4.85 4.28
C THR A 188 6.68 3.88 3.12
N ASP A 189 6.13 2.67 3.17
CA ASP A 189 6.21 1.75 2.02
C ASP A 189 5.56 2.42 0.80
N SER A 190 6.29 2.59 -0.30
CA SER A 190 5.82 3.34 -1.48
C SER A 190 4.41 2.95 -1.97
N PRO A 191 4.05 1.65 -2.16
CA PRO A 191 2.69 1.30 -2.58
C PRO A 191 1.62 1.67 -1.56
N LEU A 192 1.94 1.67 -0.26
CA LEU A 192 1.02 2.14 0.78
C LEU A 192 0.79 3.64 0.59
N VAL A 193 1.86 4.43 0.52
CA VAL A 193 1.78 5.90 0.46
C VAL A 193 1.19 6.37 -0.87
N TRP A 194 1.63 5.83 -2.00
CA TRP A 194 1.07 6.16 -3.32
C TRP A 194 -0.40 5.77 -3.45
N THR A 195 -0.84 4.68 -2.81
CA THR A 195 -2.27 4.35 -2.76
C THR A 195 -3.03 5.36 -1.89
N THR A 196 -2.45 5.82 -0.78
CA THR A 196 -3.01 6.94 0.01
C THR A 196 -3.11 8.21 -0.84
N ILE A 197 -2.05 8.58 -1.57
CA ILE A 197 -2.06 9.72 -2.49
C ILE A 197 -3.15 9.57 -3.52
N ALA A 198 -3.32 8.38 -4.11
CA ALA A 198 -4.30 8.12 -5.16
C ALA A 198 -5.76 8.09 -4.68
N THR A 199 -6.00 7.75 -3.41
CA THR A 199 -7.37 7.55 -2.89
C THR A 199 -7.81 8.62 -1.90
N GLY A 200 -6.87 9.33 -1.27
CA GLY A 200 -7.11 10.32 -0.21
C GLY A 200 -7.54 9.71 1.14
N VAL A 201 -7.64 8.39 1.25
CA VAL A 201 -8.08 7.65 2.44
C VAL A 201 -6.89 6.89 3.06
N PRO A 202 -6.95 6.44 4.32
CA PRO A 202 -5.81 5.80 4.98
C PRO A 202 -5.62 4.32 4.58
N PRO A 203 -4.45 3.71 4.88
CA PRO A 203 -4.14 2.31 4.52
C PRO A 203 -5.12 1.27 5.05
N GLU A 204 -5.63 1.49 6.25
CA GLU A 204 -6.69 0.67 6.85
C GLU A 204 -7.98 0.65 6.05
N ASP A 205 -8.24 1.65 5.20
CA ASP A 205 -9.45 1.78 4.40
C ASP A 205 -9.20 1.42 2.93
N HIS A 206 -8.07 1.81 2.34
CA HIS A 206 -7.75 1.44 0.95
C HIS A 206 -7.16 0.04 0.79
N GLY A 207 -6.65 -0.61 1.84
CA GLY A 207 -6.28 -2.03 1.83
C GLY A 207 -4.82 -2.35 1.48
N VAL A 208 -4.16 -1.51 0.69
CA VAL A 208 -2.72 -1.61 0.43
C VAL A 208 -1.91 -1.16 1.66
N LYS A 209 -1.22 -2.07 2.34
CA LYS A 209 -0.55 -1.80 3.64
C LYS A 209 0.97 -2.05 3.64
N SER A 210 1.53 -2.54 2.54
CA SER A 210 2.96 -2.79 2.38
C SER A 210 3.23 -3.11 0.91
N PHE A 211 4.49 -3.35 0.53
CA PHE A 211 4.89 -3.86 -0.79
C PHE A 211 4.34 -5.24 -1.15
N ARG A 212 3.88 -6.01 -0.16
CA ARG A 212 3.45 -7.40 -0.34
C ARG A 212 2.18 -7.67 0.44
N THR A 213 1.37 -8.57 -0.08
CA THR A 213 0.15 -9.11 0.53
C THR A 213 0.28 -10.64 0.66
N PHE A 214 -0.49 -11.26 1.56
CA PHE A 214 -0.54 -12.72 1.65
C PHE A 214 -1.63 -13.27 0.76
N GLU A 215 -1.28 -14.21 -0.10
CA GLU A 215 -2.20 -15.04 -0.84
C GLU A 215 -2.33 -16.41 -0.17
N PHE A 216 -3.54 -16.93 -0.06
CA PHE A 216 -3.83 -18.22 0.57
C PHE A 216 -4.35 -19.21 -0.47
N PRO A 217 -3.49 -20.10 -1.02
CA PRO A 217 -3.88 -21.03 -2.08
C PRO A 217 -5.07 -21.94 -1.71
N ALA A 218 -5.11 -22.38 -0.45
CA ALA A 218 -6.19 -23.21 0.09
C ALA A 218 -7.54 -22.48 0.26
N LEU A 219 -7.53 -21.14 0.17
CA LEU A 219 -8.70 -20.27 0.27
C LEU A 219 -9.08 -19.70 -1.11
N ASP A 220 -9.04 -20.52 -2.16
CA ASP A 220 -9.33 -20.09 -3.54
C ASP A 220 -8.42 -18.92 -4.00
N ARG A 221 -7.16 -18.93 -3.53
CA ARG A 221 -6.14 -17.88 -3.74
C ARG A 221 -6.56 -16.48 -3.24
N MET A 222 -7.34 -16.42 -2.18
CA MET A 222 -7.73 -15.17 -1.53
C MET A 222 -6.51 -14.40 -1.03
N ARG A 223 -6.50 -13.09 -1.29
CA ARG A 223 -5.50 -12.15 -0.76
C ARG A 223 -6.02 -11.55 0.54
N LEU A 224 -5.32 -11.80 1.64
CA LEU A 224 -5.72 -11.40 2.99
C LEU A 224 -4.56 -10.82 3.76
N GLU A 225 -4.82 -9.75 4.48
CA GLU A 225 -3.92 -9.29 5.50
C GLU A 225 -4.10 -10.07 6.79
N ILE A 226 -2.98 -10.50 7.39
CA ILE A 226 -2.97 -11.21 8.67
C ILE A 226 -3.04 -10.17 9.79
N PRO A 227 -4.14 -10.13 10.59
CA PRO A 227 -4.32 -9.14 11.64
C PRO A 227 -3.21 -9.19 12.70
N PRO A 228 -2.95 -8.08 13.40
CA PRO A 228 -2.01 -8.05 14.52
C PRO A 228 -2.53 -8.95 15.67
N LEU A 229 -1.84 -10.07 15.90
CA LEU A 229 -2.18 -11.06 16.92
C LEU A 229 -0.92 -11.45 17.71
N PRO A 230 -1.03 -11.83 19.00
CA PRO A 230 0.09 -12.39 19.74
C PRO A 230 0.72 -13.58 19.00
N GLY A 231 2.04 -13.56 18.82
CA GLY A 231 2.75 -14.61 18.10
C GLY A 231 2.57 -14.58 16.57
N ARG A 232 2.05 -13.48 15.98
CA ARG A 232 1.89 -13.29 14.52
C ARG A 232 3.11 -13.73 13.72
N SER A 233 4.32 -13.38 14.16
CA SER A 233 5.56 -13.76 13.46
C SER A 233 5.82 -15.28 13.43
N TYR A 234 5.37 -16.03 14.45
CA TYR A 234 5.44 -17.50 14.44
C TYR A 234 4.36 -18.09 13.53
N LEU A 235 3.15 -17.54 13.57
CA LEU A 235 2.05 -17.93 12.69
C LEU A 235 2.44 -17.75 11.22
N ILE A 236 2.93 -16.57 10.84
CA ILE A 236 3.40 -16.27 9.47
C ILE A 236 4.48 -17.29 9.07
N ARG A 237 5.50 -17.50 9.91
CA ARG A 237 6.55 -18.49 9.62
C ARG A 237 6.01 -19.89 9.40
N ALA A 238 5.02 -20.32 10.19
CA ALA A 238 4.38 -21.62 10.03
C ALA A 238 3.57 -21.70 8.72
N LEU A 239 2.74 -20.68 8.43
CA LEU A 239 1.95 -20.62 7.20
C LEU A 239 2.83 -20.67 5.94
N MET A 240 3.92 -19.89 5.93
CA MET A 240 4.89 -19.87 4.83
C MET A 240 5.61 -21.22 4.69
N ARG A 241 6.09 -21.81 5.79
CA ARG A 241 6.79 -23.11 5.78
C ARG A 241 5.90 -24.25 5.29
N LEU A 242 4.62 -24.22 5.65
CA LEU A 242 3.61 -25.20 5.23
C LEU A 242 2.99 -24.88 3.86
N LYS A 243 3.42 -23.79 3.20
CA LYS A 243 2.87 -23.32 1.92
C LYS A 243 1.36 -23.10 1.96
N LEU A 244 0.85 -22.68 3.12
CA LEU A 244 -0.55 -22.30 3.32
C LEU A 244 -0.79 -20.82 3.03
N ALA A 245 0.27 -20.02 3.05
CA ALA A 245 0.29 -18.65 2.58
C ALA A 245 1.54 -18.41 1.71
N GLU A 246 1.40 -17.51 0.76
CA GLU A 246 2.47 -17.06 -0.13
C GLU A 246 2.50 -15.53 -0.14
N LEU A 247 3.68 -14.92 -0.20
CA LEU A 247 3.80 -13.48 -0.38
C LEU A 247 3.66 -13.14 -1.87
N ARG A 248 2.78 -12.19 -2.18
CA ARG A 248 2.59 -11.66 -3.54
C ARG A 248 2.82 -10.15 -3.53
N PRO A 249 3.36 -9.55 -4.61
CA PRO A 249 3.36 -8.10 -4.76
C PRO A 249 1.93 -7.57 -4.75
N VAL A 250 1.77 -6.34 -4.24
CA VAL A 250 0.49 -5.64 -4.33
C VAL A 250 0.03 -5.51 -5.78
N SER A 251 -1.27 -5.40 -5.95
CA SER A 251 -1.94 -5.26 -7.24
C SER A 251 -3.16 -4.37 -7.10
N SER A 252 -3.82 -4.08 -8.21
CA SER A 252 -5.09 -3.36 -8.25
C SER A 252 -6.21 -4.05 -7.45
N PHE A 253 -6.12 -5.37 -7.26
CA PHE A 253 -7.05 -6.16 -6.44
C PHE A 253 -6.97 -5.84 -4.95
N ASP A 254 -5.81 -5.39 -4.49
CA ASP A 254 -5.56 -5.07 -3.08
C ASP A 254 -6.06 -3.65 -2.73
N MET A 255 -6.27 -2.80 -3.75
CA MET A 255 -6.84 -1.46 -3.63
C MET A 255 -8.37 -1.54 -3.55
N ARG A 256 -8.92 -1.32 -2.35
CA ARG A 256 -10.35 -1.42 -2.03
C ARG A 256 -11.13 -0.14 -2.32
N ARG A 257 -10.50 1.02 -2.34
CA ARG A 257 -11.12 2.34 -2.54
C ARG A 257 -10.83 2.84 -3.95
N ARG A 258 -11.75 3.61 -4.52
CA ARG A 258 -11.58 4.16 -5.87
C ARG A 258 -10.46 5.21 -5.86
N PRO A 259 -9.45 5.10 -6.72
CA PRO A 259 -8.46 6.15 -6.91
C PRO A 259 -9.07 7.34 -7.66
N PHE A 260 -8.43 8.51 -7.60
CA PHE A 260 -8.94 9.74 -8.23
C PHE A 260 -9.21 9.59 -9.73
N TRP A 261 -8.46 8.76 -10.44
CA TRP A 261 -8.69 8.50 -11.86
C TRP A 261 -9.90 7.59 -12.15
N GLU A 262 -10.48 6.93 -11.15
CA GLU A 262 -11.78 6.25 -11.29
C GLU A 262 -12.94 7.14 -10.82
N ILE A 263 -12.63 8.23 -10.11
CA ILE A 263 -13.61 9.19 -9.60
C ILE A 263 -13.81 10.36 -10.58
N ALA A 264 -12.73 11.02 -10.98
CA ALA A 264 -12.77 12.30 -11.68
C ALA A 264 -12.96 12.16 -13.20
N CYS A 265 -12.71 10.97 -13.74
CA CYS A 265 -12.60 10.74 -15.18
C CYS A 265 -13.95 10.42 -15.80
N ARG A 266 -14.26 11.10 -16.90
CA ARG A 266 -15.54 11.03 -17.62
C ARG A 266 -15.32 11.25 -19.11
N PRO A 267 -16.27 10.92 -19.99
CA PRO A 267 -16.10 11.08 -21.43
C PRO A 267 -15.61 12.46 -21.88
N GLU A 268 -16.05 13.54 -21.21
CA GLU A 268 -15.67 14.91 -21.54
C GLU A 268 -14.35 15.36 -20.90
N ARG A 269 -13.85 14.61 -19.92
CA ARG A 269 -12.59 14.84 -19.20
C ARG A 269 -11.90 13.51 -18.92
N PRO A 270 -11.32 12.87 -19.96
CA PRO A 270 -10.69 11.57 -19.80
C PRO A 270 -9.38 11.70 -19.02
N CYS A 271 -8.88 10.56 -18.56
CA CYS A 271 -7.63 10.52 -17.82
C CYS A 271 -6.60 9.57 -18.39
N ASP A 272 -5.34 9.93 -18.21
CA ASP A 272 -4.18 9.18 -18.65
C ASP A 272 -3.30 8.85 -17.42
N VAL A 273 -3.04 7.58 -17.17
CA VAL A 273 -2.27 7.12 -16.00
C VAL A 273 -1.10 6.25 -16.46
N VAL A 274 0.13 6.58 -16.05
CA VAL A 274 1.34 5.90 -16.51
C VAL A 274 2.22 5.51 -15.33
N GLY A 275 2.44 4.21 -15.16
CA GLY A 275 3.41 3.62 -14.21
C GLY A 275 2.99 3.65 -12.74
N PHE A 276 1.83 4.19 -12.40
CA PHE A 276 1.40 4.40 -11.02
C PHE A 276 1.23 3.08 -10.23
N TRP A 277 1.59 3.07 -8.95
CA TRP A 277 1.54 1.87 -8.09
C TRP A 277 0.15 1.20 -8.01
N ALA A 278 0.17 -0.13 -7.82
CA ALA A 278 -1.02 -0.95 -7.60
C ALA A 278 -2.07 -0.79 -8.71
N THR A 279 -1.61 -0.63 -9.95
CA THR A 279 -2.49 -0.49 -11.12
C THR A 279 -2.59 -1.77 -11.94
N TRP A 280 -1.70 -2.75 -11.75
CA TRP A 280 -1.82 -4.05 -12.41
C TRP A 280 -2.81 -5.00 -11.74
N PRO A 281 -3.67 -5.71 -12.50
CA PRO A 281 -4.05 -5.38 -13.87
C PRO A 281 -4.91 -4.11 -13.89
N PRO A 282 -4.82 -3.29 -14.94
CA PRO A 282 -5.65 -2.09 -15.08
C PRO A 282 -7.14 -2.40 -14.96
N GLN A 283 -7.87 -1.50 -14.31
CA GLN A 283 -9.33 -1.58 -14.22
C GLN A 283 -9.99 -0.70 -15.27
N PRO A 284 -11.17 -1.09 -15.81
CA PRO A 284 -11.87 -0.25 -16.77
C PRO A 284 -12.31 1.09 -16.18
N PHE A 285 -12.02 2.18 -16.89
CA PHE A 285 -12.40 3.56 -16.55
C PHE A 285 -12.48 4.43 -17.81
N HIS A 286 -12.82 5.71 -17.67
CA HIS A 286 -12.85 6.66 -18.80
C HIS A 286 -11.47 7.25 -19.08
N GLY A 287 -10.59 6.45 -19.70
CA GLY A 287 -9.21 6.87 -19.94
C GLY A 287 -8.29 5.82 -20.52
N ARG A 288 -6.98 6.07 -20.43
CA ARG A 288 -5.91 5.14 -20.79
C ARG A 288 -4.98 4.92 -19.61
N LEU A 289 -4.53 3.69 -19.41
CA LEU A 289 -3.62 3.34 -18.33
C LEU A 289 -2.49 2.43 -18.82
N VAL A 290 -1.25 2.75 -18.46
CA VAL A 290 -0.11 1.84 -18.47
C VAL A 290 0.22 1.51 -17.03
N SER A 291 0.17 0.24 -16.68
CA SER A 291 0.37 -0.21 -15.31
C SER A 291 1.82 -0.13 -14.86
N ASP A 292 2.04 0.00 -13.55
CA ASP A 292 3.29 -0.28 -12.84
C ASP A 292 4.01 -1.58 -13.24
N ARG A 293 3.31 -2.60 -13.74
CA ARG A 293 3.93 -3.86 -14.20
C ARG A 293 4.25 -3.92 -15.69
N PHE A 294 4.00 -2.86 -16.45
CA PHE A 294 4.31 -2.83 -17.88
C PHE A 294 5.80 -3.04 -18.19
N TYR A 295 6.70 -2.59 -17.29
CA TYR A 295 8.14 -2.81 -17.45
C TYR A 295 8.58 -4.25 -17.12
N PHE A 296 7.85 -4.99 -16.27
CA PHE A 296 8.28 -6.28 -15.71
C PHE A 296 7.78 -7.48 -16.54
N VAL A 297 8.28 -7.68 -17.76
CA VAL A 297 7.90 -8.86 -18.58
C VAL A 297 9.12 -9.59 -19.19
N LYS A 298 9.23 -10.88 -18.79
CA LYS A 298 9.90 -12.08 -19.32
C LYS A 298 11.31 -12.01 -19.91
N SER A 299 12.22 -12.75 -19.27
CA SER A 299 13.40 -13.33 -19.91
C SER A 299 13.15 -14.83 -20.13
N ARG A 300 12.90 -15.25 -21.38
CA ARG A 300 12.91 -16.68 -21.70
C ARG A 300 14.36 -17.18 -21.67
N GLY A 301 14.78 -17.70 -20.52
CA GLY A 301 15.99 -18.51 -20.43
C GLY A 301 17.31 -17.73 -20.45
N GLY A 302 17.48 -16.77 -19.53
CA GLY A 302 18.82 -16.40 -19.06
C GLY A 302 19.67 -15.63 -20.05
N GLY A 303 19.12 -14.62 -20.73
CA GLY A 303 19.96 -13.65 -21.44
C GLY A 303 19.31 -12.77 -22.50
N THR A 304 18.09 -13.09 -22.97
CA THR A 304 17.39 -12.26 -23.98
C THR A 304 16.07 -11.75 -23.43
N TRP A 305 15.92 -10.43 -23.36
CA TRP A 305 14.64 -9.77 -23.09
C TRP A 305 13.75 -9.94 -24.31
N GLU A 306 12.66 -10.70 -24.16
CA GLU A 306 11.61 -10.68 -25.16
C GLU A 306 10.59 -9.64 -24.69
N ARG A 307 10.30 -8.63 -25.53
CA ARG A 307 9.19 -7.67 -25.37
C ARG A 307 7.84 -8.39 -25.51
N THR A 308 7.65 -9.43 -24.70
CA THR A 308 6.49 -10.30 -24.73
C THR A 308 5.28 -9.47 -24.34
N LEU A 309 4.22 -9.56 -25.13
CA LEU A 309 3.00 -8.81 -24.88
C LEU A 309 2.29 -9.40 -23.66
N ASP A 310 1.97 -8.56 -22.68
CA ASP A 310 1.03 -8.86 -21.60
C ASP A 310 -0.16 -7.89 -21.69
N PRO A 311 -1.32 -8.33 -22.23
CA PRO A 311 -2.49 -7.47 -22.38
C PRO A 311 -3.05 -6.99 -21.04
N PHE A 312 -2.62 -7.57 -19.91
CA PHE A 312 -3.00 -7.14 -18.56
C PHE A 312 -2.15 -5.99 -18.02
N THR A 313 -1.27 -5.38 -18.81
CA THR A 313 -0.46 -4.22 -18.39
C THR A 313 -0.96 -2.89 -18.95
N THR A 314 -1.97 -2.89 -19.82
CA THR A 314 -2.56 -1.66 -20.38
C THR A 314 -4.08 -1.65 -20.35
N PHE A 315 -4.66 -0.45 -20.30
CA PHE A 315 -6.07 -0.21 -20.57
C PHE A 315 -6.23 0.92 -21.59
N PRO A 316 -7.03 0.75 -22.65
CA PRO A 316 -7.57 -0.54 -23.11
C PRO A 316 -6.47 -1.56 -23.45
N PRO A 317 -6.71 -2.88 -23.26
CA PRO A 317 -5.68 -3.93 -23.45
C PRO A 317 -5.01 -3.96 -24.84
N GLN A 318 -5.69 -3.44 -25.86
CA GLN A 318 -5.20 -3.39 -27.24
C GLN A 318 -4.00 -2.45 -27.42
N MET A 319 -3.76 -1.55 -26.46
CA MET A 319 -2.62 -0.64 -26.50
C MET A 319 -1.29 -1.35 -26.33
N GLU A 320 -1.27 -2.49 -25.64
CA GLU A 320 -0.07 -3.27 -25.35
C GLU A 320 0.80 -3.51 -26.59
N HIS A 321 0.21 -3.95 -27.70
CA HIS A 321 0.95 -4.23 -28.94
C HIS A 321 1.62 -2.98 -29.52
N ARG A 322 1.03 -1.80 -29.33
CA ARG A 322 1.58 -0.52 -29.81
C ARG A 322 2.67 0.01 -28.87
N LEU A 323 2.54 -0.25 -27.57
CA LEU A 323 3.41 0.35 -26.55
C LEU A 323 4.61 -0.54 -26.20
N ALA A 324 4.51 -1.86 -26.31
CA ALA A 324 5.61 -2.79 -25.98
C ALA A 324 6.97 -2.45 -26.62
N PRO A 325 7.06 -1.91 -27.86
CA PRO A 325 8.32 -1.48 -28.46
C PRO A 325 9.07 -0.37 -27.69
N PHE A 326 8.39 0.41 -26.85
CA PHE A 326 9.02 1.47 -26.04
C PHE A 326 9.75 0.94 -24.80
N ARG A 327 9.65 -0.35 -24.48
CA ARG A 327 10.39 -0.96 -23.37
C ARG A 327 11.88 -0.97 -23.66
N ILE A 328 12.64 -0.39 -22.74
CA ILE A 328 14.10 -0.38 -22.73
C ILE A 328 14.57 -1.41 -21.69
N ALA A 329 15.38 -2.37 -22.10
CA ALA A 329 16.03 -3.28 -21.17
C ALA A 329 17.25 -2.62 -20.47
N PRO A 330 17.59 -3.01 -19.23
CA PRO A 330 18.79 -2.54 -18.53
C PRO A 330 20.11 -2.68 -19.32
N GLU A 331 20.19 -3.69 -20.19
CA GLU A 331 21.33 -4.06 -21.03
C GLU A 331 21.35 -3.28 -22.35
N GLU A 332 20.21 -2.70 -22.78
CA GLU A 332 20.15 -1.78 -23.92
C GLU A 332 20.76 -0.41 -23.56
N LEU A 333 20.95 -0.09 -22.27
CA LEU A 333 21.62 1.13 -21.84
C LEU A 333 23.12 1.08 -22.15
N SER A 334 23.55 1.99 -23.01
CA SER A 334 24.96 2.13 -23.41
C SER A 334 25.84 2.58 -22.25
N ARG A 335 27.15 2.35 -22.36
CA ARG A 335 28.11 2.82 -21.34
C ARG A 335 28.10 4.34 -21.24
N GLU A 336 28.02 5.03 -22.38
CA GLU A 336 27.96 6.49 -22.47
C GLU A 336 26.78 7.03 -21.69
N ARG A 337 25.62 6.38 -21.81
CA ARG A 337 24.42 6.76 -21.06
C ARG A 337 24.61 6.63 -19.55
N LEU A 338 25.32 5.60 -19.08
CA LEU A 338 25.62 5.43 -17.65
C LEU A 338 26.65 6.45 -17.15
N LEU A 339 27.66 6.79 -17.97
CA LEU A 339 28.69 7.77 -17.60
C LEU A 339 28.13 9.18 -17.38
N GLU A 340 26.93 9.48 -17.87
CA GLU A 340 26.22 10.71 -17.51
C GLU A 340 25.84 10.78 -16.02
N PHE A 341 25.80 9.63 -15.33
CA PHE A 341 25.41 9.52 -13.92
C PHE A 341 26.58 9.12 -13.01
N VAL A 342 27.52 8.30 -13.48
CA VAL A 342 28.63 7.75 -12.68
C VAL A 342 30.00 8.03 -13.31
N ASP A 343 31.04 8.11 -12.48
CA ASP A 343 32.41 8.36 -12.95
C ASP A 343 33.20 7.03 -12.98
N LEU A 344 33.11 6.28 -14.09
CA LEU A 344 33.75 4.96 -14.25
C LEU A 344 35.01 4.99 -15.14
N SER A 345 36.08 4.35 -14.67
CA SER A 345 37.28 4.06 -15.46
C SER A 345 37.09 2.85 -16.39
N GLU A 346 38.02 2.63 -17.33
CA GLU A 346 38.01 1.41 -18.17
C GLU A 346 38.28 0.13 -17.36
N THR A 347 38.97 0.26 -16.23
CA THR A 347 39.31 -0.85 -15.33
C THR A 347 38.23 -1.17 -14.31
N ASP A 348 37.19 -0.33 -14.20
CA ASP A 348 36.13 -0.52 -13.23
C ASP A 348 35.22 -1.69 -13.66
N SER A 349 34.91 -2.58 -12.71
CA SER A 349 34.01 -3.71 -12.94
C SER A 349 32.64 -3.21 -13.42
N ALA A 350 32.14 -3.81 -14.50
CA ALA A 350 30.76 -3.63 -14.96
C ALA A 350 29.74 -4.35 -14.05
N SER A 351 30.19 -5.30 -13.22
CA SER A 351 29.38 -6.00 -12.22
C SER A 351 29.53 -5.30 -10.87
N ASP A 352 28.55 -4.48 -10.52
CA ASP A 352 28.45 -3.74 -9.25
C ASP A 352 26.97 -3.53 -8.93
N SER A 353 26.56 -3.73 -7.66
CA SER A 353 25.15 -3.61 -7.28
C SER A 353 24.58 -2.21 -7.52
N VAL A 354 25.37 -1.16 -7.33
CA VAL A 354 24.93 0.23 -7.60
C VAL A 354 24.68 0.42 -9.10
N LEU A 355 25.53 -0.16 -9.95
CA LEU A 355 25.35 -0.12 -11.40
C LEU A 355 24.16 -0.94 -11.87
N THR A 356 23.88 -2.07 -11.21
CA THR A 356 22.68 -2.87 -11.48
C THR A 356 21.42 -2.06 -11.18
N GLU A 357 21.33 -1.42 -10.01
CA GLU A 357 20.17 -0.58 -9.65
C GLU A 357 20.06 0.66 -10.55
N LEU A 358 21.17 1.30 -10.93
CA LEU A 358 21.16 2.40 -11.91
C LEU A 358 20.62 1.95 -13.27
N ARG A 359 21.13 0.84 -13.82
CA ARG A 359 20.63 0.32 -15.12
C ARG A 359 19.15 0.04 -15.04
N TYR A 360 18.72 -0.56 -13.92
CA TYR A 360 17.33 -0.93 -13.70
C TYR A 360 16.42 0.30 -13.60
N GLY A 361 16.71 1.20 -12.66
CA GLY A 361 15.93 2.40 -12.40
C GLY A 361 15.87 3.32 -13.61
N LEU A 362 17.01 3.54 -14.29
CA LEU A 362 17.06 4.41 -15.47
C LEU A 362 16.30 3.83 -16.66
N ALA A 363 16.44 2.54 -16.97
CA ALA A 363 15.71 1.93 -18.08
C ALA A 363 14.19 1.93 -17.84
N MET A 364 13.77 1.73 -16.59
CA MET A 364 12.37 1.82 -16.18
C MET A 364 11.82 3.24 -16.32
N ASP A 365 12.52 4.25 -15.77
CA ASP A 365 12.08 5.64 -15.86
C ASP A 365 12.08 6.14 -17.31
N GLU A 366 13.08 5.78 -18.14
CA GLU A 366 13.08 6.11 -19.58
C GLU A 366 11.91 5.46 -20.33
N THR A 367 11.59 4.20 -20.03
CA THR A 367 10.45 3.50 -20.64
C THR A 367 9.15 4.23 -20.31
N TYR A 368 8.86 4.47 -19.03
CA TYR A 368 7.61 5.13 -18.66
C TYR A 368 7.58 6.61 -19.05
N PHE A 369 8.73 7.30 -19.09
CA PHE A 369 8.81 8.68 -19.54
C PHE A 369 8.46 8.82 -21.02
N GLN A 370 8.96 7.94 -21.89
CA GLN A 370 8.58 7.95 -23.32
C GLN A 370 7.08 7.74 -23.52
N LEU A 371 6.49 6.82 -22.75
CA LEU A 371 5.04 6.58 -22.75
C LEU A 371 4.26 7.78 -22.21
N ALA A 372 4.77 8.43 -21.16
CA ALA A 372 4.21 9.65 -20.59
C ALA A 372 4.17 10.78 -21.62
N GLU A 373 5.23 10.99 -22.38
CA GLU A 373 5.25 11.98 -23.48
C GLU A 373 4.20 11.65 -24.55
N GLN A 374 4.14 10.40 -25.00
CA GLN A 374 3.16 9.98 -25.99
C GLN A 374 1.72 10.19 -25.50
N PHE A 375 1.44 9.85 -24.24
CA PHE A 375 0.11 10.02 -23.67
C PHE A 375 -0.25 11.49 -23.53
N LEU A 376 0.69 12.34 -23.13
CA LEU A 376 0.47 13.77 -22.97
C LEU A 376 0.23 14.48 -24.31
N ASP A 377 0.91 14.03 -25.37
CA ASP A 377 0.74 14.53 -26.74
C ASP A 377 -0.61 14.09 -27.34
N ASP A 378 -0.97 12.82 -27.20
CA ASP A 378 -2.20 12.23 -27.72
C ASP A 378 -3.45 12.51 -26.85
N GLY A 379 -3.24 12.96 -25.61
CA GLY A 379 -4.28 13.05 -24.58
C GLY A 379 -5.14 14.30 -24.66
N ALA A 380 -6.28 14.29 -23.96
CA ALA A 380 -7.19 15.44 -23.94
C ALA A 380 -6.56 16.66 -23.26
N ARG A 381 -6.76 17.87 -23.81
CA ARG A 381 -6.21 19.11 -23.26
C ARG A 381 -6.87 19.53 -21.95
N ASN A 382 -8.13 19.16 -21.72
CA ASN A 382 -8.82 19.37 -20.46
C ASN A 382 -8.73 18.16 -19.50
N GLY A 383 -8.08 17.08 -19.93
CA GLY A 383 -7.99 15.82 -19.17
C GLY A 383 -7.14 15.93 -17.91
N LEU A 384 -7.12 14.84 -17.16
CA LEU A 384 -6.19 14.65 -16.07
C LEU A 384 -5.10 13.64 -16.49
N PHE A 385 -3.87 13.91 -16.10
CA PHE A 385 -2.71 13.10 -16.44
C PHE A 385 -1.94 12.76 -15.16
N ALA A 386 -1.63 11.49 -14.95
CA ALA A 386 -0.86 11.02 -13.81
C ALA A 386 0.31 10.18 -14.30
N PHE A 387 1.53 10.54 -13.88
CA PHE A 387 2.75 9.84 -14.23
C PHE A 387 3.64 9.71 -13.00
N TYR A 388 4.41 8.64 -12.90
CA TYR A 388 5.16 8.27 -11.72
C TYR A 388 6.59 7.83 -12.10
N PHE A 389 7.59 8.46 -11.48
CA PHE A 389 9.00 8.08 -11.50
C PHE A 389 9.34 7.21 -10.30
N ARG A 390 10.04 6.10 -10.52
CA ARG A 390 10.47 5.18 -9.46
C ARG A 390 11.98 5.12 -9.31
N GLY A 391 12.71 5.38 -10.39
CA GLY A 391 14.15 5.15 -10.45
C GLY A 391 14.95 5.96 -9.44
N LEU A 392 14.45 7.13 -9.00
CA LEU A 392 15.15 7.94 -8.02
C LEU A 392 15.29 7.24 -6.66
N ASP A 393 14.22 6.66 -6.14
CA ASP A 393 14.23 5.88 -4.90
C ASP A 393 15.16 4.66 -5.03
N VAL A 394 14.97 3.87 -6.09
CA VAL A 394 15.76 2.67 -6.41
C VAL A 394 17.26 2.97 -6.44
N VAL A 395 17.67 4.06 -7.09
CA VAL A 395 19.08 4.45 -7.19
C VAL A 395 19.59 5.07 -5.89
N SER A 396 18.74 5.74 -5.13
CA SER A 396 19.14 6.42 -3.89
C SER A 396 19.50 5.43 -2.78
N HIS A 397 18.77 4.31 -2.64
CA HIS A 397 19.05 3.28 -1.64
C HIS A 397 20.52 2.83 -1.58
N PRO A 398 21.13 2.36 -2.69
CA PRO A 398 22.53 1.94 -2.69
C PRO A 398 23.53 3.09 -2.85
N ALA A 399 23.12 4.28 -3.35
CA ALA A 399 24.05 5.35 -3.72
C ALA A 399 24.21 6.47 -2.67
N LEU A 400 23.18 6.76 -1.87
CA LEU A 400 23.23 7.79 -0.82
C LEU A 400 24.41 7.62 0.17
N PRO A 401 24.82 6.39 0.59
CA PRO A 401 26.00 6.21 1.43
C PRO A 401 27.30 6.79 0.84
N PHE A 402 27.38 6.92 -0.48
CA PHE A 402 28.57 7.42 -1.19
C PHE A 402 28.44 8.87 -1.65
N SER A 403 27.23 9.44 -1.52
CA SER A 403 26.87 10.71 -2.15
C SER A 403 27.69 11.89 -1.63
N GLU A 404 28.04 12.79 -2.56
CA GLU A 404 28.65 14.09 -2.24
C GLU A 404 27.71 15.03 -1.48
N LEU A 405 26.40 14.77 -1.48
CA LEU A 405 25.41 15.51 -0.70
C LEU A 405 25.51 15.21 0.81
N TYR A 406 26.18 14.12 1.16
CA TYR A 406 26.41 13.67 2.53
C TYR A 406 27.91 13.41 2.78
N PRO A 407 28.78 14.43 2.66
CA PRO A 407 30.23 14.26 2.81
C PRO A 407 30.60 13.72 4.20
N GLU A 408 29.77 13.98 5.21
CA GLU A 408 29.95 13.51 6.59
C GLU A 408 29.78 11.99 6.78
N VAL A 409 29.22 11.26 5.81
CA VAL A 409 28.96 9.82 5.91
C VAL A 409 30.20 9.02 5.52
N PRO A 410 30.87 8.26 6.40
CA PRO A 410 32.08 7.53 6.04
C PRO A 410 31.84 6.52 4.91
N ALA A 411 32.67 6.55 3.88
CA ALA A 411 32.57 5.63 2.75
C ALA A 411 33.95 5.41 2.08
N PRO A 412 34.19 4.23 1.46
CA PRO A 412 35.42 3.98 0.72
C PRO A 412 35.65 5.02 -0.39
N ALA A 413 36.87 5.55 -0.50
CA ALA A 413 37.21 6.59 -1.48
C ALA A 413 36.92 6.16 -2.92
N GLU A 414 37.15 4.88 -3.22
CA GLU A 414 36.84 4.25 -4.50
C GLU A 414 35.36 4.35 -4.87
N GLN A 415 34.48 4.01 -3.93
CA GLN A 415 33.02 4.03 -4.11
C GLN A 415 32.52 5.47 -4.23
N ARG A 416 33.07 6.40 -3.43
CA ARG A 416 32.78 7.84 -3.56
C ARG A 416 33.18 8.40 -4.92
N ARG A 417 34.35 8.02 -5.46
CA ARG A 417 34.77 8.45 -6.80
C ARG A 417 33.76 7.97 -7.84
N ARG A 418 33.38 6.69 -7.81
CA ARG A 418 32.50 6.08 -8.82
C ARG A 418 31.06 6.60 -8.75
N PHE A 419 30.51 6.72 -7.55
CA PHE A 419 29.07 6.89 -7.34
C PHE A 419 28.67 8.17 -6.59
N GLY A 420 29.62 9.00 -6.14
CA GLY A 420 29.31 10.17 -5.32
C GLY A 420 28.38 11.20 -5.96
N LYS A 421 28.44 11.33 -7.29
CA LYS A 421 27.58 12.23 -8.09
C LYS A 421 26.28 11.59 -8.58
N LEU A 422 26.08 10.30 -8.31
CA LEU A 422 24.98 9.54 -8.88
C LEU A 422 23.63 10.15 -8.49
N VAL A 423 23.42 10.41 -7.20
CA VAL A 423 22.16 10.96 -6.69
C VAL A 423 21.92 12.38 -7.22
N SER A 424 22.90 13.29 -7.17
CA SER A 424 22.77 14.67 -7.67
C SER A 424 22.47 14.71 -9.18
N ARG A 425 23.16 13.89 -9.98
CA ARG A 425 22.89 13.75 -11.42
C ARG A 425 21.52 13.15 -11.72
N TYR A 426 21.06 12.18 -10.90
CA TYR A 426 19.72 11.61 -11.05
C TYR A 426 18.61 12.61 -10.70
N TYR A 427 18.81 13.46 -9.68
CA TYR A 427 17.93 14.60 -9.41
C TYR A 427 17.85 15.53 -10.64
N GLY A 428 19.00 15.89 -11.22
CA GLY A 428 19.05 16.68 -12.45
C GLY A 428 18.29 16.04 -13.62
N TYR A 429 18.43 14.73 -13.80
CA TYR A 429 17.65 13.94 -14.74
C TYR A 429 16.14 14.11 -14.49
N VAL A 430 15.65 13.80 -13.29
CA VAL A 430 14.21 13.89 -12.96
C VAL A 430 13.66 15.30 -13.21
N PHE A 431 14.34 16.35 -12.72
CA PHE A 431 13.85 17.73 -12.91
C PHE A 431 13.85 18.19 -14.36
N SER A 432 14.83 17.77 -15.17
CA SER A 432 14.82 18.05 -16.61
C SER A 432 13.62 17.41 -17.32
N ARG A 433 13.21 16.22 -16.88
CA ARG A 433 12.04 15.51 -17.43
C ARG A 433 10.73 16.12 -16.95
N ILE A 434 10.64 16.50 -15.67
CA ILE A 434 9.48 17.25 -15.14
C ILE A 434 9.28 18.53 -15.96
N ARG A 435 10.34 19.32 -16.15
CA ARG A 435 10.28 20.53 -16.97
C ARG A 435 9.74 20.25 -18.37
N ARG A 436 10.26 19.21 -19.04
CA ARG A 436 9.83 18.79 -20.38
C ARG A 436 8.34 18.44 -20.42
N LEU A 437 7.81 17.75 -19.41
CA LEU A 437 6.37 17.47 -19.31
C LEU A 437 5.55 18.74 -19.06
N VAL A 438 6.02 19.64 -18.21
CA VAL A 438 5.36 20.93 -17.94
C VAL A 438 5.28 21.77 -19.23
N GLU A 439 6.38 21.88 -19.97
CA GLU A 439 6.44 22.64 -21.24
C GLU A 439 5.50 22.03 -22.30
N ARG A 440 5.43 20.69 -22.40
CA ARG A 440 4.51 19.99 -23.31
C ARG A 440 3.04 20.09 -22.92
N ALA A 441 2.74 20.12 -21.62
CA ALA A 441 1.38 20.18 -21.12
C ALA A 441 0.64 21.43 -21.61
N GLY A 442 1.37 22.55 -21.73
CA GLY A 442 0.85 23.83 -22.17
C GLY A 442 0.82 24.86 -21.03
N SER A 443 0.74 26.14 -21.37
CA SER A 443 0.76 27.24 -20.39
C SER A 443 -0.53 27.34 -19.55
N ASP A 444 -1.60 26.67 -19.98
CA ASP A 444 -2.87 26.59 -19.27
C ASP A 444 -2.95 25.39 -18.31
N ALA A 445 -1.93 24.53 -18.27
CA ALA A 445 -1.90 23.38 -17.38
C ALA A 445 -1.61 23.76 -15.92
N LEU A 446 -2.20 23.01 -14.99
CA LEU A 446 -1.85 23.02 -13.57
C LEU A 446 -1.16 21.70 -13.23
N VAL A 447 0.05 21.80 -12.68
CA VAL A 447 0.92 20.66 -12.40
C VAL A 447 1.19 20.56 -10.91
N LEU A 448 0.92 19.40 -10.33
CA LEU A 448 1.37 19.00 -9.01
C LEU A 448 2.49 17.97 -9.17
N VAL A 449 3.63 18.21 -8.53
CA VAL A 449 4.66 17.18 -8.32
C VAL A 449 4.62 16.78 -6.86
N ALA A 450 4.49 15.50 -6.58
CA ALA A 450 4.46 14.97 -5.22
C ALA A 450 5.52 13.89 -5.05
N SER A 451 6.02 13.76 -3.82
CA SER A 451 6.83 12.63 -3.36
C SER A 451 6.10 11.93 -2.22
N ASP A 452 6.13 10.61 -2.21
CA ASP A 452 5.60 9.83 -1.11
C ASP A 452 6.39 10.00 0.19
N HIS A 453 7.72 10.00 0.13
CA HIS A 453 8.58 10.15 1.30
C HIS A 453 9.94 10.74 0.94
N GLY A 454 10.77 10.98 1.97
CA GLY A 454 12.20 11.24 1.83
C GLY A 454 13.07 10.06 2.29
N PHE A 455 14.34 10.34 2.55
CA PHE A 455 15.32 9.37 3.06
C PHE A 455 15.92 9.85 4.38
N GLU A 456 16.07 8.94 5.32
CA GLU A 456 16.82 9.13 6.55
C GLU A 456 18.04 8.19 6.62
N ARG A 457 19.03 8.65 7.39
CA ARG A 457 20.23 7.87 7.66
C ARG A 457 20.05 7.10 8.96
N GLU A 458 20.14 5.79 8.89
CA GLU A 458 20.24 4.90 10.05
C GLU A 458 21.68 4.78 10.58
N LYS A 459 21.92 3.87 11.53
CA LYS A 459 23.28 3.57 12.00
C LYS A 459 24.11 2.98 10.85
N GLU A 460 25.43 3.16 10.91
CA GLU A 460 26.39 2.50 9.99
C GLU A 460 26.28 2.88 8.50
N ALA A 461 25.90 4.13 8.19
CA ALA A 461 25.85 4.69 6.83
C ALA A 461 24.76 4.10 5.91
N TYR A 462 23.80 3.35 6.44
CA TYR A 462 22.62 2.89 5.71
C TYR A 462 21.57 3.99 5.58
N PHE A 463 20.95 4.13 4.41
CA PHE A 463 19.83 5.02 4.17
C PHE A 463 18.56 4.21 3.91
N ASN A 464 17.47 4.60 4.54
CA ASN A 464 16.15 4.05 4.31
C ASN A 464 15.07 5.12 4.54
N HIS A 465 13.81 4.68 4.59
CA HIS A 465 12.68 5.56 4.77
C HIS A 465 11.69 5.03 5.83
N HIS A 466 12.05 4.10 6.73
CA HIS A 466 11.05 3.46 7.60
C HIS A 466 10.24 4.43 8.48
N PHE A 467 10.85 5.52 8.96
CA PHE A 467 10.19 6.60 9.70
C PHE A 467 10.28 7.94 8.96
N ALA A 468 10.39 7.88 7.62
CA ALA A 468 11.07 8.87 6.81
C ALA A 468 10.66 10.34 7.03
N PRO A 469 11.61 11.25 6.74
CA PRO A 469 11.35 12.68 6.67
C PRO A 469 10.39 13.00 5.51
N PRO A 470 9.81 14.22 5.50
CA PRO A 470 8.93 14.69 4.43
C PRO A 470 9.53 14.55 3.03
N GLY A 471 8.67 14.20 2.08
CA GLY A 471 8.95 14.32 0.66
C GLY A 471 8.83 15.77 0.18
N VAL A 472 8.69 15.95 -1.13
CA VAL A 472 8.56 17.25 -1.79
C VAL A 472 7.17 17.44 -2.40
N LEU A 473 6.64 18.67 -2.28
CA LEU A 473 5.51 19.18 -3.04
C LEU A 473 5.95 20.35 -3.93
N LEU A 474 5.66 20.26 -5.23
CA LEU A 474 5.71 21.40 -6.16
C LEU A 474 4.32 21.63 -6.76
N ALA A 475 3.95 22.88 -6.93
CA ALA A 475 2.75 23.25 -7.70
C ALA A 475 3.07 24.35 -8.70
N LEU A 476 2.63 24.18 -9.95
CA LEU A 476 2.87 25.09 -11.07
C LEU A 476 1.55 25.38 -11.80
N GLY A 477 1.41 26.56 -12.37
CA GLY A 477 0.19 26.97 -13.08
C GLY A 477 -0.97 27.28 -12.14
N GLY A 478 -2.12 27.69 -12.69
CA GLY A 478 -3.32 28.00 -11.90
C GLY A 478 -3.16 29.11 -10.84
N GLY A 479 -2.21 30.02 -11.04
CA GLY A 479 -1.87 31.06 -10.06
C GLY A 479 -1.08 30.53 -8.85
N ALA A 480 -0.44 29.35 -8.97
CA ALA A 480 0.41 28.79 -7.93
C ALA A 480 1.49 29.78 -7.50
N ARG A 481 1.58 30.06 -6.19
CA ARG A 481 2.54 31.03 -5.66
C ARG A 481 3.25 30.48 -4.44
N ARG A 482 4.49 30.93 -4.25
CA ARG A 482 5.27 30.66 -3.05
C ARG A 482 4.56 31.24 -1.83
N ALA A 483 4.37 30.41 -0.80
CA ALA A 483 3.85 30.84 0.50
C ALA A 483 5.00 31.00 1.52
N ALA A 484 4.84 31.95 2.44
CA ALA A 484 5.72 32.13 3.59
C ALA A 484 4.85 32.37 4.84
N PRO A 485 4.76 31.43 5.80
CA PRO A 485 5.44 30.12 5.84
C PRO A 485 4.98 29.14 4.73
N PRO A 486 5.72 28.05 4.47
CA PRO A 486 5.26 26.98 3.58
C PRO A 486 3.88 26.47 3.97
N VAL A 487 3.11 26.01 2.99
CA VAL A 487 1.80 25.38 3.23
C VAL A 487 2.03 24.05 3.93
N GLU A 488 1.35 23.86 5.07
CA GLU A 488 1.27 22.56 5.74
C GLU A 488 0.45 21.61 4.84
N ALA A 489 1.15 20.67 4.21
CA ALA A 489 0.60 19.72 3.26
C ALA A 489 1.12 18.32 3.57
N SER A 490 0.26 17.33 3.38
CA SER A 490 0.54 15.91 3.54
C SER A 490 0.12 15.11 2.32
N VAL A 491 0.59 13.87 2.23
CA VAL A 491 0.18 12.91 1.18
C VAL A 491 -1.33 12.70 1.10
N TYR A 492 -2.08 12.95 2.18
CA TYR A 492 -3.54 12.88 2.18
C TYR A 492 -4.21 14.00 1.40
N ASP A 493 -3.53 15.13 1.19
CA ASP A 493 -4.12 16.34 0.61
C ASP A 493 -4.11 16.35 -0.93
N ILE A 494 -3.34 15.46 -1.56
CA ILE A 494 -3.15 15.43 -3.02
C ILE A 494 -4.45 15.07 -3.76
N THR A 495 -5.08 13.92 -3.46
CA THR A 495 -6.36 13.55 -4.10
C THR A 495 -7.49 14.54 -3.83
N PRO A 496 -7.74 14.99 -2.58
CA PRO A 496 -8.71 16.05 -2.31
C PRO A 496 -8.48 17.31 -3.16
N THR A 497 -7.22 17.70 -3.36
CA THR A 497 -6.86 18.83 -4.23
C THR A 497 -7.19 18.56 -5.69
N LEU A 498 -6.82 17.39 -6.23
CA LEU A 498 -7.13 17.00 -7.61
C LEU A 498 -8.64 16.92 -7.87
N LEU A 499 -9.41 16.37 -6.93
CA LEU A 499 -10.86 16.28 -7.05
C LEU A 499 -11.51 17.67 -7.08
N TRP A 500 -11.11 18.56 -6.16
CA TRP A 500 -11.60 19.93 -6.15
C TRP A 500 -11.30 20.64 -7.48
N LEU A 501 -10.06 20.56 -7.97
CA LEU A 501 -9.66 21.12 -9.26
C LEU A 501 -10.47 20.53 -10.42
N ALA A 502 -10.87 19.26 -10.32
CA ALA A 502 -11.66 18.55 -11.31
C ALA A 502 -13.18 18.82 -11.24
N GLY A 503 -13.68 19.48 -10.20
CA GLY A 503 -15.10 19.76 -9.98
C GLY A 503 -15.83 18.71 -9.13
N TYR A 504 -15.09 17.95 -8.32
CA TYR A 504 -15.62 16.92 -7.43
C TYR A 504 -15.35 17.29 -5.97
N PRO A 505 -16.36 17.27 -5.09
CA PRO A 505 -16.14 17.51 -3.67
C PRO A 505 -15.37 16.34 -3.03
N PRO A 506 -14.32 16.58 -2.23
CA PRO A 506 -13.67 15.52 -1.47
C PRO A 506 -14.68 14.82 -0.56
N SER A 507 -14.62 13.50 -0.47
CA SER A 507 -15.52 12.73 0.41
C SER A 507 -15.14 12.89 1.89
N LEU A 508 -16.05 12.52 2.79
CA LEU A 508 -15.86 12.65 4.25
C LEU A 508 -14.90 11.60 4.83
N ASP A 509 -14.68 10.48 4.13
CA ASP A 509 -13.71 9.45 4.49
C ASP A 509 -12.27 9.79 4.05
N MET A 510 -12.07 10.83 3.25
CA MET A 510 -10.73 11.37 2.96
C MET A 510 -10.24 12.20 4.14
N ARG A 511 -9.03 11.87 4.64
CA ARG A 511 -8.44 12.56 5.81
C ARG A 511 -7.91 13.95 5.49
N GLY A 512 -7.42 14.13 4.27
CA GLY A 512 -6.82 15.39 3.81
C GLY A 512 -7.86 16.44 3.41
N ARG A 513 -7.36 17.58 2.98
CA ARG A 513 -8.11 18.74 2.51
C ARG A 513 -7.59 19.23 1.17
N PRO A 514 -8.43 19.90 0.35
CA PRO A 514 -7.93 20.62 -0.81
C PRO A 514 -6.94 21.71 -0.38
N LEU A 515 -5.76 21.76 -1.02
CA LEU A 515 -4.72 22.75 -0.78
C LEU A 515 -5.04 24.07 -1.51
N VAL A 516 -6.17 24.69 -1.16
CA VAL A 516 -6.66 25.92 -1.79
C VAL A 516 -5.69 27.09 -1.63
N ASP A 517 -4.86 27.07 -0.60
CA ASP A 517 -3.87 28.12 -0.29
C ASP A 517 -2.73 28.16 -1.31
N LEU A 518 -2.49 27.06 -2.04
CA LEU A 518 -1.56 27.05 -3.16
C LEU A 518 -2.07 27.86 -4.35
N PHE A 519 -3.39 28.00 -4.49
CA PHE A 519 -4.05 28.57 -5.66
C PHE A 519 -5.02 29.70 -5.26
N PRO A 520 -4.51 30.85 -4.81
CA PRO A 520 -5.35 31.95 -4.31
C PRO A 520 -6.25 32.58 -5.37
N GLU A 521 -5.94 32.38 -6.66
CA GLU A 521 -6.68 32.96 -7.79
C GLU A 521 -7.82 32.06 -8.30
N LEU A 522 -7.89 30.79 -7.85
CA LEU A 522 -8.93 29.86 -8.27
C LEU A 522 -10.20 30.03 -7.42
N ASP A 523 -11.36 29.83 -8.07
CA ASP A 523 -12.65 29.91 -7.41
C ASP A 523 -12.82 28.79 -6.37
N ARG A 524 -13.17 29.21 -5.14
CA ARG A 524 -13.42 28.33 -3.99
C ARG A 524 -14.90 28.16 -3.68
N SER A 525 -15.77 28.92 -4.36
CA SER A 525 -17.22 28.92 -4.12
C SER A 525 -17.84 27.55 -4.42
N SER A 526 -17.34 26.85 -5.44
CA SER A 526 -17.76 25.49 -5.79
C SER A 526 -17.52 24.48 -4.68
N LEU A 527 -16.44 24.63 -3.90
CA LEU A 527 -16.14 23.77 -2.76
C LEU A 527 -17.09 24.02 -1.58
N ALA A 528 -17.44 25.28 -1.33
CA ALA A 528 -18.34 25.67 -0.25
C ALA A 528 -19.80 25.27 -0.53
N ALA A 529 -20.20 25.29 -1.80
CA ALA A 529 -21.57 24.97 -2.23
C ALA A 529 -21.83 23.46 -2.39
N ALA A 530 -20.78 22.64 -2.53
CA ALA A 530 -20.92 21.22 -2.82
C ALA A 530 -21.21 20.39 -1.55
N GLU A 531 -22.23 19.54 -1.62
CA GLU A 531 -22.44 18.52 -0.59
C GLU A 531 -21.36 17.44 -0.70
N ARG A 532 -20.59 17.24 0.37
CA ARG A 532 -19.52 16.23 0.41
C ARG A 532 -20.13 14.84 0.58
N PRO A 533 -19.89 13.89 -0.35
CA PRO A 533 -20.35 12.52 -0.18
C PRO A 533 -19.63 11.86 1.00
N ARG A 534 -20.28 10.90 1.66
CA ARG A 534 -19.64 10.12 2.74
C ARG A 534 -18.42 9.35 2.24
N SER A 535 -18.49 8.82 1.02
CA SER A 535 -17.46 8.05 0.36
C SER A 535 -17.72 8.03 -1.15
N TYR A 536 -16.66 7.90 -1.96
CA TYR A 536 -16.76 7.53 -3.37
C TYR A 536 -16.96 6.02 -3.59
N GLY A 537 -17.02 5.26 -2.50
CA GLY A 537 -17.36 3.86 -2.49
C GLY A 537 -16.15 2.96 -2.70
N TYR A 538 -16.45 1.67 -2.76
CA TYR A 538 -15.44 0.68 -3.03
C TYR A 538 -15.15 0.62 -4.53
N ARG A 539 -13.89 0.30 -4.85
CA ARG A 539 -13.47 -0.11 -6.19
C ARG A 539 -14.21 -1.37 -6.63
N TRP A 540 -14.53 -2.23 -5.66
CA TRP A 540 -15.15 -3.53 -5.88
C TRP A 540 -16.36 -3.73 -4.97
N ARG A 541 -17.49 -4.19 -5.52
CA ARG A 541 -18.67 -4.58 -4.71
C ARG A 541 -18.41 -5.85 -3.89
N HIS A 542 -17.54 -6.71 -4.42
CA HIS A 542 -16.93 -7.87 -3.76
C HIS A 542 -15.44 -7.85 -4.13
N LEU A 543 -14.53 -8.03 -3.18
CA LEU A 543 -13.08 -8.14 -3.47
C LEU A 543 -12.90 -9.10 -4.64
N PRO A 544 -12.16 -8.76 -5.71
CA PRO A 544 -12.00 -9.68 -6.81
C PRO A 544 -10.97 -10.70 -6.34
N LEU A 545 -11.48 -11.85 -5.94
CA LEU A 545 -10.73 -12.88 -5.21
C LEU A 545 -9.63 -13.55 -6.05
N LYS A 546 -9.56 -13.25 -7.35
CA LYS A 546 -8.67 -13.93 -8.30
C LYS A 546 -7.93 -12.92 -9.16
N ALA A 547 -6.72 -12.58 -8.74
CA ALA A 547 -5.77 -11.94 -9.62
C ALA A 547 -5.34 -12.92 -10.73
N PRO A 548 -5.13 -12.46 -11.97
CA PRO A 548 -4.32 -13.19 -12.93
C PRO A 548 -2.99 -13.57 -12.25
N SER A 549 -2.52 -14.79 -12.45
CA SER A 549 -1.20 -15.20 -11.97
C SER A 549 -0.20 -15.07 -13.11
N ASP A 550 0.79 -14.19 -12.96
CA ASP A 550 2.03 -14.26 -13.72
C ASP A 550 3.20 -14.51 -12.74
N PRO A 551 3.58 -15.79 -12.52
CA PRO A 551 4.61 -16.13 -11.55
C PRO A 551 5.99 -15.51 -11.83
N GLU A 552 6.31 -15.17 -13.08
CA GLU A 552 7.61 -14.61 -13.44
C GLU A 552 7.65 -13.10 -13.19
N SER A 553 6.67 -12.36 -13.67
CA SER A 553 6.53 -10.93 -13.36
C SER A 553 6.36 -10.69 -11.86
N GLU A 554 5.61 -11.55 -11.17
CA GLU A 554 5.52 -11.49 -9.71
C GLU A 554 6.85 -11.78 -9.02
N ARG A 555 7.69 -12.70 -9.56
CA ARG A 555 9.02 -12.99 -9.02
C ARG A 555 9.96 -11.81 -9.22
N GLN A 556 10.03 -11.25 -10.43
CA GLN A 556 10.86 -10.09 -10.75
C GLN A 556 10.48 -8.89 -9.87
N MET A 557 9.19 -8.63 -9.75
CA MET A 557 8.69 -7.60 -8.84
C MET A 557 9.10 -7.90 -7.39
N LEU A 558 8.95 -9.14 -6.91
CA LEU A 558 9.40 -9.50 -5.56
C LEU A 558 10.91 -9.34 -5.36
N GLU A 559 11.73 -9.57 -6.38
CA GLU A 559 13.19 -9.36 -6.32
C GLU A 559 13.53 -7.87 -6.17
N LEU A 560 12.87 -7.00 -6.92
CA LEU A 560 13.02 -5.53 -6.78
C LEU A 560 12.49 -4.98 -5.46
N LEU A 561 11.55 -5.70 -4.84
CA LEU A 561 10.99 -5.34 -3.54
C LEU A 561 11.85 -5.89 -2.39
N ARG A 562 12.97 -6.56 -2.66
CA ARG A 562 13.90 -7.07 -1.63
C ARG A 562 15.12 -6.17 -1.46
N THR A 563 15.48 -5.45 -2.51
CA THR A 563 16.44 -4.34 -2.50
C THR A 563 15.78 -3.11 -1.90
#